data_AF-W4KAW4-F1
#
_entry.id   AF-W4KAW4-F1
#
_cell.length_a   1.000
_cell.length_b   1.000
_cell.length_c   1.000
_cell.angle_alpha   90.00
_cell.angle_beta   90.00
_cell.angle_gamma   90.00
#
_symmetry.space_group_name_H-M   'P 1'
#
loop_
_entity.id
_entity.type
_entity.pdbx_description
1 polymer ?
#
loop_
_entity_poly.entity_id
_entity_poly.type
_entity_poly.pdbx_seq_one_letter_code
_entity_poly.pdbx_strand_id
1 'polypeptide(L)'
;MASAVPPTVSNEATEPAYDFHEMRITNHGKINAWVDFALQFFEANEAKALVLHTLPITAQASATSKPGPTRNVSLPTTTIPRLISVVEIIKREYLKMMNEKMWPGMEGLHQYNEIGCLEDMDEWNVPIQEQSVEDRASELISALGGTKNVREKRTAYMKVTLCRQEIPNLGGNGATYQRPMKRKLTKSAKGRLKKRLKKQTERVEDD
;
A
#
# COMPACT_ATOMS: atom_id res chain seq x y z
N MET A 1 -59.46 10.50 5.61
CA MET A 1 -58.59 9.43 5.09
C MET A 1 -57.15 9.84 5.34
N ALA A 2 -56.58 9.46 6.49
CA ALA A 2 -55.21 9.77 6.86
C ALA A 2 -54.31 8.60 6.44
N SER A 3 -53.40 8.86 5.50
CA SER A 3 -52.45 7.87 4.99
C SER A 3 -51.26 7.80 5.94
N ALA A 4 -51.08 6.65 6.59
CA ALA A 4 -49.95 6.38 7.48
C ALA A 4 -48.70 6.07 6.63
N VAL A 5 -47.68 6.92 6.74
CA VAL A 5 -46.35 6.68 6.17
C VAL A 5 -45.62 5.69 7.09
N PRO A 6 -45.11 4.55 6.57
CA PRO A 6 -44.36 3.61 7.39
C PRO A 6 -42.98 4.18 7.78
N PRO A 7 -42.45 3.83 8.96
CA PRO A 7 -41.12 4.26 9.39
C PRO A 7 -40.04 3.59 8.53
N THR A 8 -39.28 4.40 7.81
CA THR A 8 -38.06 3.99 7.12
C THR A 8 -37.04 3.56 8.19
N VAL A 9 -36.84 2.26 8.34
CA VAL A 9 -35.76 1.69 9.16
C VAL A 9 -34.45 1.92 8.42
N SER A 10 -33.75 3.01 8.74
CA SER A 10 -32.36 3.22 8.34
C SER A 10 -31.48 2.25 9.12
N ASN A 11 -31.20 1.09 8.53
CA ASN A 11 -30.10 0.23 8.95
C ASN A 11 -28.78 0.96 8.64
N GLU A 12 -28.28 1.75 9.59
CA GLU A 12 -26.86 2.12 9.63
C GLU A 12 -26.06 0.85 9.90
N ALA A 13 -25.70 0.15 8.82
CA ALA A 13 -24.66 -0.86 8.85
C ALA A 13 -23.38 -0.14 9.29
N THR A 14 -23.03 -0.30 10.57
CA THR A 14 -21.75 0.12 11.11
C THR A 14 -20.70 -0.75 10.44
N GLU A 15 -20.14 -0.26 9.34
CA GLU A 15 -19.06 -0.91 8.60
C GLU A 15 -17.95 -1.29 9.58
N PRO A 16 -17.42 -2.52 9.53
CA PRO A 16 -16.33 -2.90 10.41
C PRO A 16 -15.13 -2.00 10.09
N ALA A 17 -14.70 -1.21 11.06
CA ALA A 17 -13.48 -0.44 10.95
C ALA A 17 -12.30 -1.42 10.81
N TYR A 18 -11.83 -1.61 9.58
CA TYR A 18 -10.61 -2.38 9.33
C TYR A 18 -9.43 -1.63 9.92
N ASP A 19 -8.68 -2.28 10.81
CA ASP A 19 -7.47 -1.71 11.39
C ASP A 19 -6.27 -1.94 10.45
N PHE A 20 -5.60 -0.85 10.10
CA PHE A 20 -4.48 -0.82 9.17
C PHE A 20 -3.21 -0.43 9.90
N HIS A 21 -2.15 -1.21 9.71
CA HIS A 21 -0.81 -0.81 10.12
C HIS A 21 -0.06 -0.21 8.93
N GLU A 22 0.39 1.02 9.04
CA GLU A 22 1.09 1.72 7.97
C GLU A 22 2.61 1.66 8.14
N MET A 23 3.32 1.35 7.05
CA MET A 23 4.77 1.29 6.99
C MET A 23 5.29 2.03 5.74
N ARG A 24 6.13 3.04 5.96
CA ARG A 24 6.75 3.80 4.86
C ARG A 24 8.00 3.10 4.33
N ILE A 25 8.09 3.00 3.00
CA ILE A 25 9.32 2.59 2.31
C ILE A 25 10.16 3.82 1.96
N THR A 26 11.44 3.79 2.34
CA THR A 26 12.40 4.88 2.13
C THR A 26 13.60 4.43 1.30
N ASN A 27 14.40 5.37 0.78
CA ASN A 27 15.58 5.02 -0.02
C ASN A 27 16.68 4.31 0.80
N HIS A 28 16.84 4.67 2.08
CA HIS A 28 17.96 4.21 2.90
C HIS A 28 17.63 3.08 3.88
N GLY A 29 16.36 2.68 4.00
CA GLY A 29 15.99 1.58 4.90
C GLY A 29 16.41 0.21 4.36
N LYS A 30 16.69 -0.74 5.27
CA LYS A 30 17.11 -2.10 4.90
C LYS A 30 15.91 -2.93 4.47
N ILE A 31 15.97 -3.54 3.28
CA ILE A 31 14.88 -4.38 2.76
C ILE A 31 14.51 -5.50 3.73
N ASN A 32 15.52 -6.22 4.24
CA ASN A 32 15.30 -7.35 5.15
C ASN A 32 14.53 -6.93 6.41
N ALA A 33 14.82 -5.74 6.97
CA ALA A 33 14.13 -5.26 8.17
C ALA A 33 12.62 -5.07 7.93
N TRP A 34 12.21 -4.54 6.76
CA TRP A 34 10.80 -4.42 6.42
C TRP A 34 10.14 -5.77 6.16
N VAL A 35 10.87 -6.70 5.53
CA VAL A 35 10.37 -8.05 5.26
C VAL A 35 10.17 -8.81 6.56
N ASP A 36 11.18 -8.83 7.44
CA ASP A 36 11.13 -9.50 8.74
C ASP A 36 9.99 -8.95 9.60
N PHE A 37 9.85 -7.63 9.66
CA PHE A 37 8.74 -6.97 10.34
C PHE A 37 7.39 -7.40 9.76
N ALA A 38 7.23 -7.38 8.44
CA ALA A 38 5.97 -7.75 7.80
C ALA A 38 5.57 -9.21 8.06
N LEU A 39 6.54 -10.13 8.02
CA LEU A 39 6.28 -11.55 8.31
C LEU A 39 5.85 -11.73 9.77
N GLN A 40 6.57 -11.14 10.72
CA GLN A 40 6.20 -11.15 12.14
C GLN A 40 4.81 -10.52 12.36
N PHE A 41 4.51 -9.43 11.65
CA PHE A 41 3.22 -8.76 11.72
C PHE A 41 2.07 -9.70 11.33
N PHE A 42 2.20 -10.45 10.23
CA PHE A 42 1.15 -11.39 9.78
C PHE A 42 1.04 -12.66 10.63
N GLU A 43 2.12 -13.04 11.33
CA GLU A 43 2.06 -14.10 12.34
C GLU A 43 1.31 -13.64 13.60
N ALA A 44 1.58 -12.42 14.06
CA ALA A 44 0.98 -11.88 15.28
C ALA A 44 -0.45 -11.35 15.07
N ASN A 45 -0.80 -10.92 13.85
CA ASN A 45 -2.07 -10.27 13.55
C ASN A 45 -2.74 -10.94 12.34
N GLU A 46 -3.77 -11.74 12.58
CA GLU A 46 -4.46 -12.46 11.50
C GLU A 46 -5.45 -11.57 10.73
N ALA A 47 -6.10 -10.64 11.44
CA ALA A 47 -7.18 -9.80 10.92
C ALA A 47 -6.72 -8.42 10.43
N LYS A 48 -5.51 -7.97 10.82
CA LYS A 48 -5.03 -6.63 10.45
C LYS A 48 -4.36 -6.62 9.10
N ALA A 49 -4.55 -5.54 8.36
CA ALA A 49 -3.89 -5.32 7.09
C ALA A 49 -2.61 -4.49 7.26
N LEU A 50 -1.61 -4.77 6.43
CA LEU A 50 -0.36 -4.02 6.38
C LEU A 50 -0.34 -3.14 5.14
N VAL A 51 -0.22 -1.84 5.31
CA VAL A 51 -0.14 -0.85 4.24
C VAL A 51 1.30 -0.42 4.07
N LEU A 52 1.89 -0.67 2.90
CA LEU A 52 3.22 -0.22 2.54
C LEU A 52 3.10 0.96 1.56
N HIS A 53 3.74 2.09 1.84
CA HIS A 53 3.56 3.29 1.01
C HIS A 53 4.84 4.10 0.77
N THR A 54 4.80 4.96 -0.25
CA THR A 54 5.88 5.92 -0.58
C THR A 54 5.56 7.37 -0.23
N LEU A 55 4.41 7.66 0.39
CA LEU A 55 4.04 9.02 0.79
C LEU A 55 5.19 9.76 1.51
N PRO A 56 5.40 11.05 1.22
CA PRO A 56 6.41 11.87 1.88
C PRO A 56 6.10 12.00 3.38
N ILE A 57 7.11 12.33 4.16
CA ILE A 57 6.90 12.75 5.55
C ILE A 57 6.12 14.06 5.47
N THR A 58 4.93 14.12 6.04
CA THR A 58 4.16 15.37 6.10
C THR A 58 5.03 16.50 6.67
N ALA A 59 4.92 17.69 6.07
CA ALA A 59 5.87 18.81 6.13
C ALA A 59 6.18 19.40 7.52
N GLN A 60 5.73 18.81 8.63
CA GLN A 60 6.13 19.27 9.96
C GLN A 60 7.58 18.91 10.34
N ALA A 61 8.24 18.00 9.61
CA ALA A 61 9.60 17.56 9.94
C ALA A 61 10.70 17.99 8.95
N SER A 62 10.37 18.63 7.82
CA SER A 62 11.30 18.87 6.70
C SER A 62 11.53 20.34 6.35
N ALA A 63 11.42 21.25 7.33
CA ALA A 63 11.58 22.70 7.12
C ALA A 63 13.04 23.19 6.92
N THR A 64 14.03 22.31 6.70
CA THR A 64 15.45 22.71 6.68
C THR A 64 16.22 22.46 5.40
N SER A 65 15.64 21.86 4.36
CA SER A 65 16.34 21.72 3.06
C SER A 65 15.92 22.82 2.08
N LYS A 66 16.78 23.82 1.90
CA LYS A 66 16.66 24.82 0.83
C LYS A 66 16.49 24.11 -0.53
N PRO A 67 15.51 24.50 -1.37
CA PRO A 67 15.31 23.89 -2.67
C PRO A 67 16.43 24.30 -3.62
N GLY A 68 17.40 23.41 -3.83
CA GLY A 68 18.39 23.55 -4.90
C GLY A 68 17.76 23.27 -6.28
N PRO A 69 18.17 23.96 -7.35
CA PRO A 69 17.63 23.79 -8.69
C PRO A 69 18.19 22.51 -9.32
N THR A 70 17.68 21.35 -8.93
CA THR A 70 18.01 20.10 -9.63
C THR A 70 16.72 19.39 -10.01
N ARG A 71 16.63 18.99 -11.28
CA ARG A 71 15.48 18.31 -11.91
C ARG A 71 15.36 16.85 -11.42
N ASN A 72 15.54 16.63 -10.13
CA ASN A 72 15.51 15.30 -9.56
C ASN A 72 14.05 14.90 -9.36
N VAL A 73 13.70 13.71 -9.85
CA VAL A 73 12.41 13.07 -9.61
C VAL A 73 12.16 13.04 -8.10
N SER A 74 10.94 13.36 -7.67
CA SER A 74 10.61 13.48 -6.26
C SER A 74 10.80 12.15 -5.51
N LEU A 75 11.17 12.25 -4.22
CA LEU A 75 11.53 11.10 -3.40
C LEU A 75 10.44 10.00 -3.37
N PRO A 76 9.14 10.31 -3.20
CA PRO A 76 8.06 9.32 -3.25
C PRO A 76 8.02 8.54 -4.56
N THR A 77 8.34 9.18 -5.69
CA THR A 77 8.34 8.54 -7.00
C THR A 77 9.56 7.64 -7.19
N THR A 78 10.74 8.06 -6.72
CA THR A 78 11.98 7.24 -6.81
C THR A 78 11.93 5.95 -5.98
N THR A 79 11.10 5.92 -4.92
CA THR A 79 10.98 4.77 -4.00
C THR A 79 10.00 3.71 -4.46
N ILE A 80 9.15 3.97 -5.47
CA ILE A 80 8.12 3.03 -5.94
C ILE A 80 8.71 1.68 -6.40
N PRO A 81 9.78 1.61 -7.22
CA PRO A 81 10.36 0.32 -7.61
C PRO A 81 10.87 -0.48 -6.41
N ARG A 82 11.36 0.20 -5.37
CA ARG A 82 11.82 -0.42 -4.12
C ARG A 82 10.64 -0.97 -3.31
N LEU A 83 9.55 -0.20 -3.19
CA LEU A 83 8.31 -0.66 -2.57
C LEU A 83 7.81 -1.96 -3.20
N ILE A 84 7.73 -2.00 -4.54
CA ILE A 84 7.30 -3.21 -5.26
C ILE A 84 8.23 -4.38 -4.94
N SER A 85 9.55 -4.15 -4.94
CA SER A 85 10.53 -5.19 -4.60
C SER A 85 10.30 -5.76 -3.19
N VAL A 86 10.06 -4.91 -2.20
CA VAL A 86 9.77 -5.31 -0.81
C VAL A 86 8.49 -6.14 -0.74
N VAL A 87 7.40 -5.65 -1.33
CA VAL A 87 6.09 -6.34 -1.39
C VAL A 87 6.24 -7.73 -2.01
N GLU A 88 6.95 -7.84 -3.13
CA GLU A 88 7.17 -9.10 -3.83
C GLU A 88 8.00 -10.10 -3.01
N ILE A 89 8.99 -9.62 -2.25
CA ILE A 89 9.74 -10.47 -1.32
C ILE A 89 8.84 -10.96 -0.20
N ILE A 90 8.07 -10.07 0.44
CA ILE A 90 7.12 -10.42 1.52
C ILE A 90 6.17 -11.53 1.05
N LYS A 91 5.54 -11.37 -0.12
CA LYS A 91 4.61 -12.39 -0.66
C LYS A 91 5.28 -13.75 -0.86
N ARG A 92 6.52 -13.78 -1.36
CA ARG A 92 7.26 -15.03 -1.58
C ARG A 92 7.67 -15.69 -0.26
N GLU A 93 8.21 -14.93 0.67
CA GLU A 93 8.64 -15.46 1.98
C GLU A 93 7.45 -15.90 2.82
N TYR A 94 6.34 -15.15 2.82
CA TYR A 94 5.10 -15.54 3.50
C TYR A 94 4.60 -16.90 3.00
N LEU A 95 4.57 -17.10 1.68
CA LEU A 95 4.20 -18.39 1.10
C LEU A 95 5.17 -19.51 1.51
N LYS A 96 6.49 -19.26 1.59
CA LYS A 96 7.45 -20.27 2.07
C LYS A 96 7.16 -20.67 3.52
N MET A 97 7.03 -19.69 4.41
CA MET A 97 6.72 -19.87 5.83
C MET A 97 5.45 -20.72 6.03
N MET A 98 4.40 -20.48 5.23
CA MET A 98 3.16 -21.25 5.31
C MET A 98 3.30 -22.71 4.86
N ASN A 99 4.20 -23.01 3.91
CA ASN A 99 4.47 -24.40 3.53
C ASN A 99 5.20 -25.16 4.63
N GLU A 100 6.13 -24.50 5.32
CA GLU A 100 6.92 -25.12 6.41
C GLU A 100 6.04 -25.49 7.59
N LYS A 101 5.08 -24.62 7.94
CA LYS A 101 4.10 -24.91 8.99
C LYS A 101 2.99 -25.90 8.56
N MET A 102 2.97 -26.30 7.28
CA MET A 102 1.98 -27.22 6.68
C MET A 102 0.52 -26.81 6.87
N TRP A 103 0.18 -25.52 6.68
CA TRP A 103 -1.20 -25.07 6.82
C TRP A 103 -1.99 -25.46 5.55
N PRO A 104 -2.85 -26.49 5.59
CA PRO A 104 -3.49 -27.01 4.39
C PRO A 104 -4.47 -25.96 3.85
N GLY A 105 -4.31 -25.57 2.59
CA GLY A 105 -5.28 -24.70 1.91
C GLY A 105 -5.10 -23.20 2.13
N MET A 106 -4.04 -22.74 2.80
CA MET A 106 -3.79 -21.30 2.88
C MET A 106 -3.32 -20.73 1.53
N GLU A 107 -4.02 -19.68 1.10
CA GLU A 107 -3.68 -18.88 -0.06
C GLU A 107 -2.62 -17.83 0.31
N GLY A 108 -1.99 -17.21 -0.69
CA GLY A 108 -1.10 -16.08 -0.44
C GLY A 108 -1.81 -14.86 0.15
N LEU A 109 -1.09 -13.74 0.22
CA LEU A 109 -1.70 -12.48 0.66
C LEU A 109 -2.56 -11.88 -0.46
N HIS A 110 -3.73 -11.36 -0.08
CA HIS A 110 -4.53 -10.47 -0.90
C HIS A 110 -3.81 -9.13 -1.03
N GLN A 111 -3.87 -8.51 -2.20
CA GLN A 111 -3.16 -7.27 -2.48
C GLN A 111 -4.11 -6.23 -3.07
N TYR A 112 -4.02 -5.00 -2.57
CA TYR A 112 -4.74 -3.85 -3.10
C TYR A 112 -3.74 -2.74 -3.41
N ASN A 113 -3.77 -2.23 -4.64
CA ASN A 113 -2.83 -1.22 -5.12
C ASN A 113 -3.55 0.10 -5.31
N GLU A 114 -3.01 1.15 -4.71
CA GLU A 114 -3.47 2.52 -4.91
C GLU A 114 -2.32 3.36 -5.47
N ILE A 115 -2.61 4.15 -6.48
CA ILE A 115 -1.67 5.10 -7.07
C ILE A 115 -2.33 6.47 -7.00
N GLY A 116 -1.60 7.45 -6.49
CA GLY A 116 -2.09 8.82 -6.40
C GLY A 116 -1.01 9.83 -6.77
N CYS A 117 -1.45 11.08 -6.88
CA CYS A 117 -0.56 12.22 -7.06
C CYS A 117 -0.77 13.17 -5.88
N LEU A 118 0.32 13.64 -5.30
CA LEU A 118 0.31 14.79 -4.41
C LEU A 118 0.56 16.02 -5.27
N GLU A 119 -0.35 16.98 -5.18
CA GLU A 119 -0.08 18.33 -5.67
C GLU A 119 0.89 18.95 -4.66
N ASP A 120 2.09 19.34 -5.11
CA ASP A 120 3.08 19.96 -4.24
C ASP A 120 2.57 21.37 -3.86
N MET A 121 1.69 21.47 -2.85
CA MET A 121 1.23 22.74 -2.27
C MET A 121 2.29 23.42 -1.38
N ASP A 122 3.51 22.89 -1.36
CA ASP A 122 4.63 23.37 -0.55
C ASP A 122 5.01 24.83 -0.82
N GLU A 123 4.60 25.41 -1.96
CA GLU A 123 4.85 26.82 -2.29
C GLU A 123 3.78 27.79 -1.71
N TRP A 124 2.66 27.31 -1.15
CA TRP A 124 1.57 28.16 -0.62
C TRP A 124 1.49 28.21 0.90
N ASN A 125 2.34 27.48 1.63
CA ASN A 125 2.38 27.52 3.08
C ASN A 125 3.16 28.74 3.63
N VAL A 126 3.11 29.85 2.88
CA VAL A 126 3.56 31.14 3.37
C VAL A 126 2.55 31.58 4.44
N PRO A 127 2.98 31.95 5.66
CA PRO A 127 2.07 32.50 6.66
C PRO A 127 1.27 33.64 6.00
N ILE A 128 -0.06 33.54 6.04
CA ILE A 128 -0.95 34.60 5.57
C ILE A 128 -0.70 35.78 6.51
N GLN A 129 0.24 36.66 6.15
CA GLN A 129 0.29 38.00 6.69
C GLN A 129 -0.93 38.73 6.14
N GLU A 130 -1.64 39.47 6.99
CA GLU A 130 -2.77 40.32 6.59
C GLU A 130 -2.27 41.39 5.61
N GLN A 131 -2.27 41.05 4.31
CA GLN A 131 -1.99 41.99 3.24
C GLN A 131 -3.28 42.72 2.85
N SER A 132 -3.13 43.97 2.41
CA SER A 132 -4.25 44.75 1.88
C SER A 132 -4.86 44.03 0.67
N VAL A 133 -6.16 44.23 0.45
CA VAL A 133 -6.89 43.61 -0.67
C VAL A 133 -6.28 44.03 -2.01
N GLU A 134 -5.76 45.26 -2.11
CA GLU A 134 -5.07 45.79 -3.29
C GLU A 134 -3.71 45.11 -3.56
N ASP A 135 -2.95 44.78 -2.52
CA ASP A 135 -1.65 44.12 -2.64
C ASP A 135 -1.83 42.69 -3.15
N ARG A 136 -2.85 41.99 -2.64
CA ARG A 136 -3.21 40.65 -3.11
C ARG A 136 -3.65 40.63 -4.57
N ALA A 137 -4.44 41.62 -4.98
CA ALA A 137 -4.93 41.70 -6.36
C ALA A 137 -3.79 41.98 -7.36
N SER A 138 -2.86 42.85 -6.99
CA SER A 138 -1.69 43.15 -7.81
C SER A 138 -0.69 41.97 -7.88
N GLU A 139 -0.53 41.23 -6.79
CA GLU A 139 0.27 39.99 -6.77
C GLU A 139 -0.33 38.90 -7.67
N LEU A 140 -1.65 38.70 -7.62
CA LEU A 140 -2.35 37.75 -8.51
C LEU A 140 -2.19 38.13 -9.98
N ILE A 141 -2.35 39.41 -10.32
CA ILE A 141 -2.17 39.89 -11.70
C ILE A 141 -0.72 39.71 -12.14
N SER A 142 0.26 39.94 -11.24
CA SER A 142 1.68 39.72 -11.53
C SER A 142 2.00 38.23 -11.76
N ALA A 143 1.45 37.34 -10.91
CA ALA A 143 1.63 35.90 -11.00
C ALA A 143 0.98 35.30 -12.26
N LEU A 144 -0.16 35.84 -12.68
CA LEU A 144 -0.89 35.37 -13.87
C LEU A 144 -0.44 36.07 -15.17
N GLY A 145 0.09 37.28 -15.08
CA GLY A 145 0.46 38.11 -16.24
C GLY A 145 1.90 37.93 -16.74
N GLY A 146 2.75 37.21 -16.00
CA GLY A 146 4.11 36.91 -16.44
C GLY A 146 4.16 35.96 -17.65
N THR A 147 5.22 36.03 -18.46
CA THR A 147 5.50 35.04 -19.53
C THR A 147 5.82 33.64 -19.00
N LYS A 148 5.90 33.48 -17.67
CA LYS A 148 6.19 32.24 -16.97
C LYS A 148 4.91 31.71 -16.30
N ASN A 149 4.21 30.82 -17.00
CA ASN A 149 3.03 30.14 -16.48
C ASN A 149 3.32 29.39 -15.17
N VAL A 150 2.33 29.37 -14.27
CA VAL A 150 2.35 28.54 -13.05
C VAL A 150 2.55 27.08 -13.46
N ARG A 151 3.60 26.45 -12.94
CA ARG A 151 3.92 25.04 -13.20
C ARG A 151 3.37 24.19 -12.07
N GLU A 152 2.32 23.43 -12.35
CA GLU A 152 1.82 22.42 -11.43
C GLU A 152 2.83 21.27 -11.32
N LYS A 153 3.41 21.08 -10.13
CA LYS A 153 4.26 19.93 -9.82
C LYS A 153 3.39 18.86 -9.18
N ARG A 154 3.36 17.68 -9.80
CA ARG A 154 2.67 16.50 -9.29
C ARG A 154 3.69 15.45 -8.87
N THR A 155 3.67 15.07 -7.60
CA THR A 155 4.49 14.01 -7.04
C THR A 155 3.70 12.72 -6.96
N ALA A 156 4.05 11.73 -7.79
CA ALA A 156 3.39 10.43 -7.76
C ALA A 156 3.78 9.63 -6.51
N TYR A 157 2.81 8.96 -5.90
CA TYR A 157 3.00 8.02 -4.80
C TYR A 157 2.22 6.71 -5.04
N MET A 158 2.60 5.68 -4.30
CA MET A 158 1.92 4.40 -4.32
C MET A 158 1.68 3.90 -2.90
N LYS A 159 0.53 3.26 -2.68
CA LYS A 159 0.23 2.44 -1.50
C LYS A 159 -0.08 1.01 -1.95
N VAL A 160 0.38 0.06 -1.17
CA VAL A 160 0.08 -1.36 -1.36
C VAL A 160 -0.40 -1.91 -0.02
N THR A 161 -1.65 -2.36 0.00
CA THR A 161 -2.24 -3.00 1.17
C THR A 161 -2.18 -4.51 1.00
N LEU A 162 -1.60 -5.21 1.98
CA LEU A 162 -1.49 -6.66 2.05
C LEU A 162 -2.30 -7.19 3.23
N CYS A 163 -3.11 -8.22 2.99
CA CYS A 163 -3.95 -8.83 4.02
C CYS A 163 -4.16 -10.34 3.78
N ARG A 164 -4.52 -11.07 4.85
CA ARG A 164 -4.78 -12.52 4.80
C ARG A 164 -6.19 -12.86 4.36
N GLN A 165 -7.12 -11.93 4.52
CA GLN A 165 -8.54 -12.07 4.14
C GLN A 165 -8.89 -10.98 3.13
N GLU A 166 -9.89 -11.24 2.30
CA GLU A 166 -10.42 -10.24 1.39
C GLU A 166 -11.08 -9.10 2.18
N ILE A 167 -10.72 -7.86 1.86
CA ILE A 167 -11.32 -6.66 2.42
C ILE A 167 -12.35 -6.15 1.41
N PRO A 168 -13.66 -6.34 1.65
CA PRO A 168 -14.70 -5.69 0.86
C PRO A 168 -14.53 -4.17 0.93
N ASN A 169 -14.99 -3.46 -0.10
CA ASN A 169 -15.02 -1.99 -0.20
C ASN A 169 -13.70 -1.28 -0.54
N LEU A 170 -12.53 -1.90 -0.33
CA LEU A 170 -11.26 -1.27 -0.73
C LEU A 170 -11.17 -1.07 -2.25
N GLY A 171 -11.73 -2.02 -3.02
CA GLY A 171 -11.83 -1.89 -4.48
C GLY A 171 -12.76 -0.76 -4.94
N GLY A 172 -13.76 -0.38 -4.14
CA GLY A 172 -14.67 0.73 -4.43
C GLY A 172 -13.99 2.10 -4.26
N ASN A 173 -12.95 2.18 -3.42
CA ASN A 173 -12.22 3.40 -3.11
C ASN A 173 -11.09 3.70 -4.12
N GLY A 174 -11.11 3.07 -5.30
CA GLY A 174 -10.11 3.27 -6.35
C GLY A 174 -8.88 2.37 -6.24
N ALA A 175 -8.83 1.46 -5.26
CA ALA A 175 -7.76 0.47 -5.19
C ALA A 175 -7.95 -0.66 -6.21
N THR A 176 -6.89 -1.05 -6.90
CA THR A 176 -6.91 -2.22 -7.78
C THR A 176 -6.64 -3.49 -6.98
N TYR A 177 -7.64 -4.38 -6.92
CA TYR A 177 -7.52 -5.66 -6.24
C TYR A 177 -6.76 -6.71 -7.07
N GLN A 178 -5.86 -7.43 -6.42
CA GLN A 178 -5.12 -8.57 -6.96
C GLN A 178 -5.26 -9.79 -6.03
N ARG A 179 -5.70 -10.90 -6.61
CA ARG A 179 -5.94 -12.15 -5.89
C ARG A 179 -4.65 -12.79 -5.37
N PRO A 180 -4.72 -13.49 -4.22
CA PRO A 180 -3.62 -14.29 -3.70
C PRO A 180 -2.98 -15.25 -4.69
N MET A 181 -1.65 -15.31 -4.66
CA MET A 181 -0.91 -16.34 -5.40
C MET A 181 -1.07 -17.69 -4.71
N LYS A 182 -1.54 -18.70 -5.46
CA LYS A 182 -1.55 -20.09 -5.01
C LYS A 182 -0.26 -20.77 -5.46
N ARG A 183 0.54 -21.26 -4.51
CA ARG A 183 1.76 -22.01 -4.86
C ARG A 183 1.37 -23.35 -5.48
N LYS A 184 1.47 -23.46 -6.80
CA LYS A 184 1.37 -24.76 -7.48
C LYS A 184 2.71 -25.47 -7.39
N LEU A 185 2.76 -26.65 -6.77
CA LEU A 185 3.92 -27.55 -6.91
C LEU A 185 4.14 -27.82 -8.40
N THR A 186 5.38 -27.64 -8.87
CA THR A 186 5.74 -27.90 -10.27
C THR A 186 5.50 -29.38 -10.61
N LYS A 187 5.25 -29.70 -11.88
CA LYS A 187 5.03 -31.10 -12.31
C LYS A 187 6.19 -32.01 -11.87
N SER A 188 7.43 -31.53 -11.98
CA SER A 188 8.63 -32.24 -11.52
C SER A 188 8.65 -32.43 -10.00
N ALA A 189 8.35 -31.39 -9.21
CA ALA A 189 8.27 -31.51 -7.76
C ALA A 189 7.17 -32.50 -7.32
N LYS A 190 5.99 -32.44 -7.93
CA LYS A 190 4.90 -33.41 -7.70
C LYS A 190 5.34 -34.83 -8.06
N GLY A 191 6.03 -35.00 -9.19
CA GLY A 191 6.57 -36.30 -9.62
C GLY A 191 7.56 -36.88 -8.60
N ARG A 192 8.48 -36.05 -8.08
CA ARG A 192 9.44 -36.45 -7.04
C ARG A 192 8.74 -36.81 -5.74
N LEU A 193 7.73 -36.04 -5.33
CA LEU A 193 6.96 -36.30 -4.11
C LEU A 193 6.18 -37.61 -4.21
N LYS A 194 5.49 -37.84 -5.35
CA LYS A 194 4.78 -39.09 -5.64
C LYS A 194 5.72 -40.29 -5.64
N LYS A 195 6.91 -40.16 -6.23
CA LYS A 195 7.93 -41.22 -6.24
C LYS A 195 8.44 -41.54 -4.82
N ARG A 196 8.61 -40.53 -3.95
CA ARG A 196 9.02 -40.72 -2.56
C ARG A 196 7.93 -41.39 -1.73
N LEU A 197 6.67 -40.98 -1.88
CA LEU A 197 5.52 -41.61 -1.22
C LEU A 197 5.38 -43.08 -1.62
N LYS A 198 5.41 -43.39 -2.93
CA LYS A 198 5.34 -44.78 -3.41
C LYS A 198 6.44 -45.67 -2.81
N LYS A 199 7.68 -45.17 -2.77
CA LYS A 199 8.82 -45.89 -2.16
C LYS A 199 8.67 -46.09 -0.65
N GLN A 200 7.98 -45.19 0.06
CA GLN A 200 7.71 -45.36 1.49
C GLN A 200 6.63 -46.40 1.73
N THR A 201 5.57 -46.43 0.91
CA THR A 201 4.51 -47.42 1.02
C THR A 201 5.04 -48.84 0.77
N GLU A 202 5.84 -49.04 -0.29
CA GLU A 202 6.44 -50.35 -0.63
C GLU A 202 7.32 -50.89 0.51
N ARG A 203 8.01 -50.03 1.27
CA ARG A 203 8.86 -50.46 2.41
C ARG A 203 8.07 -50.88 3.64
N VAL A 204 6.83 -50.42 3.80
CA VAL A 204 5.98 -50.76 4.95
C VAL A 204 5.23 -52.08 4.70
N GLU A 205 5.09 -52.51 3.44
CA GLU A 205 4.44 -53.77 3.08
C GLU A 205 5.37 -55.01 3.14
N ASP A 206 6.69 -54.80 3.18
CA ASP A 206 7.70 -55.87 3.25
C ASP A 206 8.16 -56.22 4.68
N ASP A 207 7.71 -55.48 5.70
CA ASP A 207 7.97 -55.71 7.14
C ASP A 207 6.72 -56.29 7.85
#